data_AF-A0A0Q8QAJ3-F1
#
_entry.id   AF-A0A0Q8QAJ3-F1
#
_cell.length_a   1.000
_cell.length_b   1.000
_cell.length_c   1.000
_cell.angle_alpha   90.00
_cell.angle_beta   90.00
_cell.angle_gamma   90.00
#
_symmetry.space_group_name_H-M   'P 1'
#
loop_
_entity.id
_entity.type
_entity.pdbx_description
1 polymer ?
#
loop_
_entity_poly.entity_id
_entity_poly.type
_entity_poly.pdbx_seq_one_letter_code
_entity_poly.pdbx_strand_id
1 'polypeptide(L)'
;MDLSECDAMTAKFCNDEQRSHVGLLAKAGSRTGGPSRLLFSMPGFSLAHIWFKSGFPLPLHAHDADCLYYVIGGSLRMGTQDLAAGDGFFVPSNVPYTYVAGEGGVELLEFRTSNSFDVTFPTIKRDYWEKLAKTMMAKQADWEGEERPARQFPDFG
;
A
#
# COMPACT_ATOMS: atom_id res chain seq x y z
N MET A 1 16.18 -3.44 0.07
CA MET A 1 15.93 -2.98 -1.31
C MET A 1 14.49 -2.52 -1.36
N ASP A 2 14.20 -1.38 -1.97
CA ASP A 2 12.81 -0.95 -2.18
C ASP A 2 12.06 -2.05 -2.95
N LEU A 3 10.79 -2.29 -2.61
CA LEU A 3 10.02 -3.40 -3.20
C LEU A 3 9.87 -3.27 -4.72
N SER A 4 9.84 -2.04 -5.23
CA SER A 4 9.77 -1.78 -6.67
C SER A 4 11.13 -1.85 -7.38
N GLU A 5 12.23 -1.96 -6.63
CA GLU A 5 13.60 -2.02 -7.16
C GLU A 5 14.19 -3.43 -7.13
N CYS A 6 13.49 -4.41 -6.55
CA CYS A 6 13.99 -5.79 -6.40
C CYS A 6 13.40 -6.80 -7.40
N ASP A 7 12.83 -6.32 -8.51
CA ASP A 7 12.10 -7.12 -9.52
C ASP A 7 10.97 -7.99 -8.96
N ALA A 8 10.59 -7.79 -7.68
CA ALA A 8 9.53 -8.54 -7.03
C ALA A 8 8.14 -8.01 -7.38
N MET A 9 8.03 -6.81 -7.94
CA MET A 9 6.75 -6.16 -8.22
C MET A 9 6.74 -5.54 -9.61
N THR A 10 5.80 -5.95 -10.46
CA THR A 10 5.65 -5.43 -11.82
C THR A 10 4.29 -4.76 -12.00
N ALA A 11 4.27 -3.46 -12.31
CA ALA A 11 3.01 -2.79 -12.68
C ALA A 11 2.58 -3.20 -14.11
N LYS A 12 1.39 -3.79 -14.23
CA LYS A 12 0.77 -4.17 -15.51
C LYS A 12 -0.35 -3.19 -15.87
N PHE A 13 -0.30 -2.72 -17.11
CA PHE A 13 -1.29 -1.81 -17.68
C PHE A 13 -1.91 -2.45 -18.92
N CYS A 14 -3.23 -2.44 -19.01
CA CYS A 14 -3.98 -2.89 -20.19
C CYS A 14 -4.09 -1.80 -21.25
N ASN A 15 -3.96 -0.51 -20.87
CA ASN A 15 -4.03 0.62 -21.80
C ASN A 15 -3.22 1.84 -21.30
N ASP A 16 -3.08 2.85 -22.17
CA ASP A 16 -2.34 4.09 -21.87
C ASP A 16 -3.04 4.97 -20.82
N GLU A 17 -4.36 4.84 -20.68
CA GLU A 17 -5.13 5.57 -19.67
C GLU A 17 -4.71 5.14 -18.25
N GLN A 18 -4.67 3.84 -17.97
CA GLN A 18 -4.20 3.29 -16.70
C GLN A 18 -2.75 3.71 -16.41
N ARG A 19 -1.88 3.66 -17.43
CA ARG A 19 -0.48 4.10 -17.29
C ARG A 19 -0.40 5.58 -16.92
N SER A 20 -1.20 6.42 -17.57
CA SER A 20 -1.28 7.85 -17.29
C SER A 20 -1.76 8.12 -15.86
N HIS A 21 -2.80 7.42 -15.41
CA HIS A 21 -3.34 7.54 -14.06
C HIS A 21 -2.32 7.19 -12.97
N VAL A 22 -1.61 6.08 -13.11
CA VAL A 22 -0.53 5.72 -12.16
C VAL A 22 0.63 6.70 -12.23
N GLY A 23 0.91 7.24 -13.42
CA GLY A 23 1.87 8.34 -13.60
C GLY A 23 1.51 9.61 -12.82
N LEU A 24 0.21 9.93 -12.66
CA LEU A 24 -0.24 11.05 -11.82
C LEU A 24 0.11 10.81 -10.35
N LEU A 25 -0.13 9.60 -9.84
CA LEU A 25 0.15 9.24 -8.46
C LEU A 25 1.65 9.21 -8.15
N ALA A 26 2.47 8.77 -9.10
CA ALA A 26 3.92 8.82 -8.98
C ALA A 26 4.40 10.27 -8.78
N LYS A 27 3.90 11.20 -9.59
CA LYS A 27 4.20 12.65 -9.47
C LYS A 27 3.64 13.26 -8.19
N ALA A 28 2.52 12.74 -7.70
CA ALA A 28 1.89 13.19 -6.47
C ALA A 28 2.57 12.70 -5.19
N GLY A 29 3.67 11.93 -5.29
CA GLY A 29 4.45 11.48 -4.12
C GLY A 29 3.97 10.15 -3.55
N SER A 30 3.34 9.28 -4.33
CA SER A 30 2.97 7.93 -3.87
C SER A 30 4.16 7.14 -3.28
N ARG A 31 5.36 7.30 -3.85
CA ARG A 31 6.59 6.66 -3.34
C ARG A 31 7.07 7.22 -2.00
N THR A 32 6.94 8.53 -1.79
CA THR A 32 7.36 9.17 -0.53
C THR A 32 6.34 8.96 0.59
N GLY A 33 5.06 8.88 0.24
CA GLY A 33 3.97 8.60 1.16
C GLY A 33 3.81 7.11 1.52
N GLY A 34 4.34 6.20 0.69
CA GLY A 34 4.23 4.75 0.88
C GLY A 34 5.55 3.99 0.67
N PRO A 35 6.66 4.32 1.35
CA PRO A 35 7.90 3.57 1.24
C PRO A 35 7.70 2.09 1.59
N SER A 36 8.27 1.21 0.79
CA SER A 36 8.16 -0.24 0.97
C SER A 36 9.51 -0.93 0.77
N ARG A 37 9.75 -2.02 1.48
CA ARG A 37 11.02 -2.75 1.43
C ARG A 37 10.77 -4.25 1.46
N LEU A 38 11.37 -4.97 0.52
CA LEU A 38 11.45 -6.43 0.61
C LEU A 38 12.37 -6.82 1.78
N LEU A 39 11.84 -7.60 2.72
CA LEU A 39 12.58 -8.09 3.89
C LEU A 39 13.23 -9.44 3.61
N PHE A 40 12.48 -10.38 3.03
CA PHE A 40 13.01 -11.67 2.58
C PHE A 40 12.18 -12.25 1.43
N SER A 41 12.80 -13.17 0.68
CA SER A 41 12.18 -13.91 -0.42
C SER A 41 12.75 -15.33 -0.45
N MET A 42 11.87 -16.34 -0.45
CA MET A 42 12.19 -17.77 -0.51
C MET A 42 11.20 -18.46 -1.46
N PRO A 43 11.52 -19.59 -2.11
CA PRO A 43 10.63 -20.20 -3.10
C PRO A 43 9.17 -20.31 -2.62
N GLY A 44 8.27 -19.62 -3.34
CA GLY A 44 6.83 -19.58 -3.05
C GLY A 44 6.39 -18.60 -1.95
N PHE A 45 7.28 -17.78 -1.40
CA PHE A 45 6.93 -16.85 -0.33
C PHE A 45 7.83 -15.60 -0.25
N SER A 46 7.23 -14.44 0.01
CA SER A 46 7.98 -13.21 0.27
C SER A 46 7.34 -12.37 1.38
N LEU A 47 8.16 -11.53 2.02
CA LEU A 47 7.72 -10.59 3.04
C LEU A 47 8.21 -9.19 2.70
N ALA A 48 7.29 -8.23 2.64
CA ALA A 48 7.63 -6.82 2.62
C ALA A 48 7.25 -6.14 3.94
N HIS A 49 8.02 -5.11 4.24
CA HIS A 49 7.66 -4.07 5.18
C HIS A 49 7.12 -2.88 4.38
N ILE A 50 6.00 -2.33 4.81
CA ILE A 50 5.42 -1.13 4.19
C ILE A 50 5.05 -0.13 5.27
N TRP A 51 5.31 1.15 4.99
CA TRP A 51 4.83 2.24 5.83
C TRP A 51 4.09 3.23 4.95
N PHE A 52 2.81 3.39 5.23
CA PHE A 52 1.99 4.44 4.64
C PHE A 52 1.86 5.59 5.64
N LYS A 53 2.23 6.79 5.21
CA LYS A 53 2.19 8.00 6.03
C LYS A 53 0.77 8.46 6.32
N SER A 54 0.64 9.41 7.24
CA SER A 54 -0.62 9.98 7.70
C SER A 54 -1.58 10.32 6.54
N GLY A 55 -2.78 9.75 6.59
CA GLY A 55 -3.81 10.00 5.57
C GLY A 55 -3.50 9.50 4.16
N PHE A 56 -2.44 8.71 3.95
CA PHE A 56 -2.09 8.19 2.63
C PHE A 56 -3.23 7.37 2.04
N PRO A 57 -3.75 7.73 0.85
CA PRO A 57 -4.84 6.99 0.24
C PRO A 57 -4.29 5.95 -0.72
N LEU A 58 -4.24 4.68 -0.29
CA LEU A 58 -3.74 3.58 -1.12
C LEU A 58 -4.59 3.47 -2.40
N PRO A 59 -4.02 3.62 -3.59
CA PRO A 59 -4.81 3.54 -4.83
C PRO A 59 -5.47 2.17 -4.98
N LEU A 60 -6.66 2.11 -5.60
CA LEU A 60 -7.31 0.83 -5.90
C LEU A 60 -6.46 0.00 -6.87
N HIS A 61 -6.08 -1.20 -6.46
CA HIS A 61 -5.28 -2.14 -7.26
C HIS A 61 -5.55 -3.60 -6.84
N ALA A 62 -5.02 -4.54 -7.61
CA ALA A 62 -5.04 -5.97 -7.29
C ALA A 62 -3.66 -6.60 -7.57
N HIS A 63 -3.33 -7.66 -6.83
CA HIS A 63 -2.14 -8.49 -7.04
C HIS A 63 -2.53 -9.84 -7.65
N ASP A 64 -1.65 -10.45 -8.44
CA ASP A 64 -1.82 -11.84 -8.89
C ASP A 64 -1.34 -12.88 -7.86
N ALA A 65 -1.05 -12.46 -6.63
CA ALA A 65 -0.67 -13.31 -5.50
C ALA A 65 -1.59 -13.08 -4.29
N ASP A 66 -1.77 -14.12 -3.48
CA ASP A 66 -2.46 -13.98 -2.19
C ASP A 66 -1.60 -13.16 -1.22
N CYS A 67 -2.22 -12.20 -0.55
CA CYS A 67 -1.56 -11.27 0.35
C CYS A 67 -2.20 -11.32 1.75
N LEU A 68 -1.38 -11.59 2.77
CA LEU A 68 -1.75 -11.40 4.17
C LEU A 68 -1.05 -10.16 4.71
N TYR A 69 -1.82 -9.23 5.25
CA TYR A 69 -1.30 -8.03 5.89
C TYR A 69 -1.47 -8.14 7.40
N TYR A 70 -0.43 -7.77 8.13
CA TYR A 70 -0.44 -7.64 9.58
C TYR A 70 -0.04 -6.22 9.98
N VAL A 71 -0.89 -5.55 10.74
CA VAL A 71 -0.64 -4.18 11.19
C VAL A 71 0.28 -4.22 12.40
N ILE A 72 1.45 -3.60 12.27
CA ILE A 72 2.46 -3.56 13.34
C ILE A 72 2.52 -2.21 14.04
N GLY A 73 1.88 -1.16 13.50
CA GLY A 73 1.81 0.16 14.10
C GLY A 73 0.78 1.04 13.40
N GLY A 74 0.18 1.98 14.13
CA GLY A 74 -0.80 2.93 13.59
C GLY A 74 -2.14 2.26 13.26
N SER A 75 -2.85 2.82 12.27
CA SER A 75 -4.19 2.33 11.88
C SER A 75 -4.51 2.61 10.43
N LEU A 76 -5.46 1.88 9.86
CA LEU A 76 -6.02 2.13 8.53
C LEU A 76 -7.53 1.95 8.54
N ARG A 77 -8.19 2.55 7.55
CA ARG A 77 -9.61 2.32 7.27
C ARG A 77 -9.79 1.66 5.91
N MET A 78 -10.38 0.46 5.91
CA MET A 78 -10.70 -0.34 4.73
C MET A 78 -12.21 -0.52 4.63
N GLY A 79 -12.83 0.16 3.65
CA GLY A 79 -14.30 0.19 3.54
C GLY A 79 -14.95 0.80 4.78
N THR A 80 -15.65 -0.03 5.56
CA THR A 80 -16.30 0.37 6.82
C THR A 80 -15.53 -0.05 8.07
N GLN A 81 -14.42 -0.77 7.92
CA GLN A 81 -13.64 -1.33 9.03
C GLN A 81 -12.44 -0.44 9.33
N ASP A 82 -12.20 -0.21 10.61
CA ASP A 82 -10.98 0.40 11.12
C ASP A 82 -10.11 -0.73 11.71
N LEU A 83 -8.86 -0.82 11.23
CA LEU A 83 -7.88 -1.81 11.68
C LEU A 83 -6.71 -1.08 12.32
N ALA A 84 -6.20 -1.61 13.42
CA ALA A 84 -5.09 -1.06 14.19
C ALA A 84 -4.01 -2.12 14.43
N ALA A 85 -2.92 -1.73 15.09
CA ALA A 85 -1.82 -2.64 15.43
C ALA A 85 -2.33 -3.91 16.14
N GLY A 86 -1.89 -5.08 15.66
CA GLY A 86 -2.37 -6.38 16.10
C GLY A 86 -3.43 -7.00 15.18
N ASP A 87 -4.12 -6.20 14.38
CA ASP A 87 -5.07 -6.70 13.39
C ASP A 87 -4.36 -7.23 12.14
N GLY A 88 -5.07 -8.09 11.41
CA GLY A 88 -4.64 -8.55 10.10
C GLY A 88 -5.80 -8.69 9.13
N PHE A 89 -5.50 -8.64 7.84
CA PHE A 89 -6.48 -8.84 6.79
C PHE A 89 -5.87 -9.59 5.61
N PHE A 90 -6.69 -10.38 4.94
CA PHE A 90 -6.30 -11.20 3.80
C PHE A 90 -6.95 -10.67 2.52
N VAL A 91 -6.13 -10.52 1.48
CA VAL A 91 -6.57 -10.16 0.13
C VAL A 91 -6.24 -11.33 -0.80
N PRO A 92 -7.26 -12.04 -1.32
CA PRO A 92 -7.02 -13.10 -2.29
C PRO A 92 -6.44 -12.55 -3.59
N SER A 93 -5.69 -13.40 -4.31
CA SER A 93 -5.20 -13.12 -5.65
C SER A 93 -6.33 -12.61 -6.57
N ASN A 94 -6.01 -11.59 -7.36
CA ASN A 94 -6.85 -10.88 -8.31
C ASN A 94 -8.07 -10.15 -7.72
N VAL A 95 -8.13 -9.94 -6.40
CA VAL A 95 -9.20 -9.15 -5.76
C VAL A 95 -8.77 -7.69 -5.60
N PRO A 96 -9.48 -6.72 -6.21
CA PRO A 96 -9.19 -5.31 -6.04
C PRO A 96 -9.46 -4.80 -4.62
N TYR A 97 -8.55 -4.01 -4.07
CA TYR A 97 -8.66 -3.43 -2.74
C TYR A 97 -8.00 -2.04 -2.63
N THR A 98 -8.39 -1.30 -1.60
CA THR A 98 -7.89 0.05 -1.27
C THR A 98 -8.14 0.29 0.22
N TYR A 99 -7.36 1.18 0.83
CA TYR A 99 -7.61 1.70 2.17
C TYR A 99 -6.97 3.08 2.32
N VAL A 100 -7.30 3.76 3.41
CA VAL A 100 -6.67 5.03 3.78
C VAL A 100 -5.93 4.82 5.10
N ALA A 101 -4.66 5.22 5.15
CA ALA A 101 -3.91 5.23 6.39
C ALA A 101 -4.51 6.25 7.38
N GLY A 102 -4.52 5.91 8.66
CA GLY A 102 -5.03 6.76 9.73
C GLY A 102 -4.20 8.04 9.93
N GLU A 103 -4.59 8.84 10.91
CA GLU A 103 -3.96 10.15 11.16
C GLU A 103 -2.48 10.06 11.54
N GLY A 104 -2.05 8.96 12.17
CA GLY A 104 -0.64 8.68 12.47
C GLY A 104 0.07 7.79 11.44
N GLY A 105 -0.56 7.53 10.29
CA GLY A 105 -0.08 6.55 9.32
C GLY A 105 -0.34 5.10 9.76
N VAL A 106 0.18 4.16 8.96
CA VAL A 106 0.13 2.72 9.24
C VAL A 106 1.41 2.03 8.82
N GLU A 107 1.88 1.12 9.66
CA GLU A 107 3.03 0.26 9.40
C GLU A 107 2.56 -1.20 9.29
N LEU A 108 2.94 -1.86 8.19
CA LEU A 108 2.42 -3.17 7.80
C LEU A 108 3.57 -4.15 7.52
N LEU A 109 3.31 -5.41 7.84
CA LEU A 109 3.99 -6.55 7.24
C LEU A 109 3.06 -7.17 6.20
N GLU A 110 3.57 -7.34 4.98
CA GLU A 110 2.85 -7.98 3.89
C GLU A 110 3.54 -9.29 3.50
N PHE A 111 2.85 -10.38 3.80
CA PHE A 111 3.22 -11.73 3.44
C PHE A 111 2.55 -12.09 2.12
N ARG A 112 3.29 -12.70 1.18
CA ARG A 112 2.78 -13.12 -0.12
C ARG A 112 3.13 -14.55 -0.42
N THR A 113 2.24 -15.26 -1.11
CA THR A 113 2.46 -16.61 -1.64
C THR A 113 3.31 -16.64 -2.93
N SER A 114 4.11 -15.60 -3.16
CA SER A 114 4.96 -15.49 -4.35
C SER A 114 6.26 -14.73 -4.06
N ASN A 115 7.28 -15.02 -4.87
CA ASN A 115 8.55 -14.29 -4.91
C ASN A 115 8.45 -12.99 -5.72
N SER A 116 7.60 -12.98 -6.74
CA SER A 116 7.36 -11.86 -7.65
C SER A 116 5.89 -11.82 -8.04
N PHE A 117 5.32 -10.63 -8.19
CA PHE A 117 3.90 -10.47 -8.46
C PHE A 117 3.64 -9.28 -9.39
N ASP A 118 2.52 -9.37 -10.09
CA ASP A 118 1.98 -8.30 -10.91
C ASP A 118 1.02 -7.44 -10.08
N VAL A 119 1.07 -6.12 -10.31
CA VAL A 119 0.09 -5.16 -9.79
C VAL A 119 -0.75 -4.66 -10.96
N THR A 120 -2.05 -4.81 -10.85
CA THR A 120 -3.02 -4.35 -11.85
C THR A 120 -3.90 -3.24 -11.29
N PHE A 121 -4.33 -2.33 -12.16
CA PHE A 121 -5.17 -1.19 -11.80
C PHE A 121 -6.47 -1.27 -12.60
N PRO A 122 -7.64 -1.11 -11.98
CA PRO A 122 -8.90 -1.20 -12.71
C PRO A 122 -9.07 0.00 -13.65
N THR A 123 -9.75 -0.22 -14.78
CA THR A 123 -10.16 0.89 -15.68
C THR A 123 -11.38 1.58 -15.08
N ILE A 124 -11.14 2.64 -14.31
CA ILE A 124 -12.16 3.47 -13.68
C ILE A 124 -11.98 4.94 -14.05
N LYS A 125 -13.02 5.75 -13.81
CA LYS A 125 -13.05 7.17 -14.17
C LYS A 125 -11.82 7.93 -13.66
N ARG A 126 -11.22 8.73 -14.53
CA ARG A 126 -10.07 9.60 -14.27
C ARG A 126 -10.20 10.44 -13.00
N ASP A 127 -11.38 10.99 -12.73
CA ASP A 127 -11.66 11.84 -11.55
C ASP A 127 -11.29 11.16 -10.22
N TYR A 128 -11.40 9.82 -10.14
CA TYR A 128 -10.97 9.07 -8.96
C TYR A 128 -9.45 9.22 -8.74
N TRP A 129 -8.66 9.01 -9.79
CA TRP A 129 -7.20 9.10 -9.75
C TRP A 129 -6.72 10.52 -9.48
N GLU A 130 -7.39 11.52 -10.08
CA GLU A 130 -7.09 12.94 -9.83
C GLU A 130 -7.42 13.34 -8.39
N LYS A 131 -8.52 12.82 -7.81
CA LYS A 131 -8.85 13.04 -6.41
C LYS A 131 -7.77 12.45 -5.48
N LEU A 132 -7.32 11.22 -5.74
CA LEU A 132 -6.22 10.61 -4.97
C LEU A 132 -4.94 11.43 -5.07
N ALA A 133 -4.55 11.80 -6.29
CA ALA A 133 -3.35 12.63 -6.52
C ALA A 133 -3.44 13.95 -5.76
N LYS A 134 -4.60 14.62 -5.79
CA LYS A 134 -4.84 15.86 -5.03
C LYS A 134 -4.69 15.64 -3.52
N THR A 135 -5.23 14.54 -2.99
CA THR A 135 -5.06 14.19 -1.56
C THR A 135 -3.58 13.96 -1.21
N MET A 136 -2.84 13.21 -2.02
CA MET A 136 -1.41 12.98 -1.79
C MET A 136 -0.60 14.28 -1.85
N MET A 137 -0.85 15.13 -2.85
CA MET A 137 -0.19 16.44 -2.97
C MET A 137 -0.46 17.34 -1.78
N ALA A 138 -1.70 17.35 -1.27
CA ALA A 138 -2.05 18.14 -0.09
C ALA A 138 -1.36 17.66 1.20
N LYS A 139 -0.96 16.37 1.25
CA LYS A 139 -0.30 15.75 2.39
C LYS A 139 1.22 15.72 2.31
N GLN A 140 1.82 16.02 1.16
CA GLN A 140 3.27 15.92 0.97
C GLN A 140 4.07 16.73 2.00
N ALA A 141 3.62 17.94 2.35
CA ALA A 141 4.30 18.77 3.34
C ALA A 141 4.22 18.15 4.74
N ASP A 142 3.06 17.60 5.12
CA ASP A 142 2.87 16.92 6.41
C ASP A 142 3.76 15.68 6.54
N TRP A 143 4.08 15.03 5.42
CA TRP A 143 4.88 13.81 5.36
C TRP A 143 6.38 14.04 5.57
N GLU A 144 6.86 15.27 5.41
CA GLU A 144 8.26 15.62 5.62
C GLU A 144 8.60 15.51 7.11
N GLY A 145 9.58 14.67 7.45
CA GLY A 145 9.97 14.44 8.84
C GLY A 145 8.98 13.62 9.68
N GLU A 146 7.81 13.23 9.13
CA GLU A 146 6.89 12.33 9.83
C GLU A 146 7.59 11.02 10.20
N GLU A 147 7.43 10.58 11.45
CA GLU A 147 7.99 9.33 11.98
C GLU A 147 7.01 8.17 11.84
N ARG A 148 7.52 6.94 11.93
CA ARG A 148 6.65 5.75 11.92
C ARG A 148 5.78 5.72 13.18
N PRO A 149 4.54 5.23 13.09
CA PRO A 149 3.68 5.10 14.26
C PRO A 149 4.28 4.13 15.28
N ALA A 150 3.98 4.36 16.57
CA ALA A 150 4.40 3.47 17.64
C ALA A 150 3.79 2.07 17.46
N ARG A 151 4.61 1.05 17.72
CA ARG A 151 4.21 -0.36 17.68
C ARG A 151 3.58 -0.79 18.99
N GLN A 152 2.39 -0.28 19.26
CA GLN A 152 1.62 -0.60 20.46
C GLN A 152 0.68 -1.74 20.12
N PHE A 153 1.01 -2.94 20.56
CA PHE A 153 0.11 -4.09 20.43
C PHE A 153 -0.84 -4.12 21.63
N PRO A 154 -2.09 -4.57 21.45
CA PRO A 154 -2.94 -4.89 22.59
C PRO A 154 -2.25 -5.96 23.45
N ASP A 155 -2.43 -5.86 24.77
CA ASP A 155 -1.90 -6.86 25.70
C ASP A 155 -2.43 -8.25 25.33
N PHE A 156 -1.53 -9.23 25.29
CA PHE A 156 -1.92 -10.63 25.24
C PHE A 156 -2.54 -10.95 26.62
N GLY A 157 -3.86 -10.86 26.71
CA GLY A 157 -4.63 -11.27 27.89
C GLY A 157 -4.38 -12.72 28.27
#